data_AF-A0A2V8JFC3-F1
#
_entry.id   AF-A0A2V8JFC3-F1
#
_cell.length_a   1.000
_cell.length_b   1.000
_cell.length_c   1.000
_cell.angle_alpha   90.00
_cell.angle_beta   90.00
_cell.angle_gamma   90.00
#
_symmetry.space_group_name_H-M   'P 1'
#
loop_
_entity.id
_entity.type
_entity.pdbx_description
1 polymer ?
#
loop_
_entity_poly.entity_id
_entity_poly.type
_entity_poly.pdbx_seq_one_letter_code
_entity_poly.pdbx_strand_id
1 'polypeptide(L)'
;MTLAGLVKLPWKGLHDVIGSLSFLLGAISDVHVWGVPSVPLSWSSGSGVVVAVAMVVPLFALLALAFIPIGQMVGWLLENAENGILAYSVNVLGSLAGILLYTLLCFLYQPPAVWFLVAGAMLVILLWKIPTLRWTSVLAFAACVGLLSLSVAPDTAVLWSPYQKLEMSPHVEAGETVSYDLLTNDSWYQHVIDLSPGFVASHPNYFRDVPISLNAYNLPYRFYPNPPSVLILGSGMGNDVAAALRNGAERVVAVEIDPLILKLGKQIHFEKPYDSSRVQQVVDDARSYVENSRDRFDLIVFSLLDSHTTSSHFSNIRIDNYVYTVEALQAAKKLLEPNGVFIIK
;
A
#
# COMPACT_ATOMS: atom_id res chain seq x y z
N MET A 1 -9.18 -14.88 -26.13
CA MET A 1 -8.33 -13.68 -25.95
C MET A 1 -8.74 -13.05 -24.64
N THR A 2 -7.89 -13.18 -23.64
CA THR A 2 -8.19 -12.91 -22.23
C THR A 2 -8.30 -11.41 -21.97
N LEU A 3 -9.11 -11.02 -20.98
CA LEU A 3 -9.22 -9.67 -20.44
C LEU A 3 -7.84 -9.03 -20.14
N ALA A 4 -6.86 -9.86 -19.76
CA ALA A 4 -5.48 -9.47 -19.57
C ALA A 4 -4.82 -8.88 -20.84
N GLY A 5 -5.21 -9.32 -22.05
CA GLY A 5 -4.75 -8.73 -23.30
C GLY A 5 -5.33 -7.34 -23.57
N LEU A 6 -6.57 -7.07 -23.14
CA LEU A 6 -7.16 -5.72 -23.20
C LEU A 6 -6.47 -4.76 -22.24
N VAL A 7 -6.11 -5.22 -21.04
CA VAL A 7 -5.39 -4.43 -20.04
C VAL A 7 -3.92 -4.23 -20.41
N LYS A 8 -3.29 -5.15 -21.13
CA LYS A 8 -1.87 -5.03 -21.54
C LYS A 8 -1.66 -4.33 -22.88
N LEU A 9 -2.72 -4.08 -23.65
CA LEU A 9 -2.62 -3.23 -24.84
C LEU A 9 -2.20 -1.81 -24.42
N PRO A 10 -1.28 -1.14 -25.14
CA PRO A 10 -0.78 0.19 -24.80
C PRO A 10 -1.81 1.28 -25.13
N TRP A 11 -3.07 1.07 -24.75
CA TRP A 11 -4.14 2.00 -25.00
C TRP A 11 -4.32 2.90 -23.78
N LYS A 12 -3.60 4.01 -23.78
CA LYS A 12 -3.58 4.96 -22.66
C LYS A 12 -4.97 5.34 -22.13
N GLY A 13 -5.92 5.64 -23.03
CA GLY A 13 -7.28 5.98 -22.63
C GLY A 13 -8.03 4.86 -21.89
N LEU A 14 -7.77 3.59 -22.24
CA LEU A 14 -8.34 2.46 -21.50
C LEU A 14 -7.66 2.30 -20.12
N HIS A 15 -6.34 2.52 -20.03
CA HIS A 15 -5.62 2.49 -18.75
C HIS A 15 -6.08 3.60 -17.81
N ASP A 16 -6.25 4.81 -18.32
CA ASP A 16 -6.73 5.96 -17.54
C ASP A 16 -8.13 5.69 -16.98
N VAL A 17 -9.04 5.12 -17.80
CA VAL A 17 -10.38 4.74 -17.36
C VAL A 17 -10.33 3.62 -16.33
N ILE A 18 -9.53 2.57 -16.55
CA ILE A 18 -9.38 1.44 -15.61
C ILE A 18 -8.82 1.91 -14.26
N GLY A 19 -7.76 2.72 -14.27
CA GLY A 19 -7.17 3.31 -13.07
C GLY A 19 -8.16 4.21 -12.31
N SER A 20 -9.11 4.81 -13.02
CA SER A 20 -10.14 5.65 -12.42
C SER A 20 -11.40 4.89 -11.98
N LEU A 21 -11.53 3.59 -12.21
CA LEU A 21 -12.77 2.84 -11.95
C LEU A 21 -13.24 2.94 -10.50
N SER A 22 -12.33 2.81 -9.54
CA SER A 22 -12.65 2.90 -8.11
C SER A 22 -13.18 4.28 -7.74
N PHE A 23 -12.60 5.34 -8.32
CA PHE A 23 -13.06 6.72 -8.16
C PHE A 23 -14.43 6.95 -8.82
N LEU A 24 -14.61 6.46 -10.06
CA LEU A 24 -15.86 6.61 -10.81
C LEU A 24 -17.03 5.86 -10.17
N LEU A 25 -16.80 4.66 -9.63
CA LEU A 25 -17.80 3.96 -8.82
C LEU A 25 -18.14 4.75 -7.55
N GLY A 26 -17.12 5.33 -6.93
CA GLY A 26 -17.25 6.10 -5.70
C GLY A 26 -17.84 7.50 -5.82
N ALA A 27 -18.05 7.99 -7.04
CA ALA A 27 -18.57 9.33 -7.30
C ALA A 27 -20.01 9.58 -6.76
N ILE A 28 -20.67 8.56 -6.20
CA ILE A 28 -21.99 8.66 -5.55
C ILE A 28 -21.88 8.74 -4.01
N SER A 29 -20.69 8.53 -3.43
CA SER A 29 -20.52 8.60 -1.97
C SER A 29 -20.39 10.05 -1.50
N ASP A 30 -21.24 10.46 -0.55
CA ASP A 30 -21.13 11.75 0.16
C ASP A 30 -20.00 11.79 1.21
N VAL A 31 -19.09 10.82 1.17
CA VAL A 31 -18.01 10.71 2.16
C VAL A 31 -16.89 11.68 1.78
N HIS A 32 -16.81 12.78 2.52
CA HIS A 32 -15.66 13.69 2.46
C HIS A 32 -14.43 13.02 3.08
N VAL A 33 -13.36 12.88 2.31
CA VAL A 33 -12.02 12.59 2.81
C VAL A 33 -11.23 13.89 2.73
N TRP A 34 -10.41 14.18 3.74
CA TRP A 34 -9.55 15.36 3.72
C TRP A 34 -8.66 15.33 2.47
N GLY A 35 -8.74 16.38 1.64
CA GLY A 35 -7.98 16.49 0.39
C GLY A 35 -8.59 15.76 -0.83
N VAL A 36 -9.68 14.99 -0.67
CA VAL A 36 -10.40 14.37 -1.80
C VAL A 36 -11.81 14.96 -1.90
N PRO A 37 -12.08 15.85 -2.87
CA PRO A 37 -13.37 16.50 -2.99
C PRO A 37 -14.47 15.48 -3.29
N SER A 38 -15.60 15.57 -2.57
CA SER A 38 -16.81 14.83 -2.94
C SER A 38 -17.28 15.28 -4.33
N VAL A 39 -17.48 14.34 -5.24
CA VAL A 39 -17.97 14.67 -6.59
C VAL A 39 -19.49 14.85 -6.50
N PRO A 40 -20.04 16.06 -6.74
CA PRO A 40 -21.48 16.24 -6.70
C PRO A 40 -22.17 15.40 -7.77
N LEU A 41 -23.38 14.91 -7.48
CA LEU A 41 -24.22 14.27 -8.48
C LEU A 41 -24.47 15.25 -9.63
N SER A 42 -23.93 14.92 -10.80
CA SER A 42 -24.02 15.69 -12.03
C SER A 42 -24.14 14.72 -13.20
N TRP A 43 -24.51 15.20 -14.38
CA TRP A 43 -24.61 14.35 -15.56
C TRP A 43 -23.28 13.67 -15.93
N SER A 44 -22.15 14.36 -15.69
CA SER A 44 -20.81 13.82 -15.94
C SER A 44 -20.39 12.76 -14.92
N SER A 45 -20.70 12.94 -13.62
CA SER A 45 -20.42 11.91 -12.63
C SER A 45 -21.35 10.69 -12.79
N GLY A 46 -22.61 10.92 -13.15
CA GLY A 46 -23.57 9.86 -13.47
C GLY A 46 -23.15 9.01 -14.68
N SER A 47 -22.67 9.64 -15.76
CA SER A 47 -22.15 8.89 -16.91
C SER A 47 -20.88 8.11 -16.57
N GLY A 48 -20.01 8.66 -15.72
CA GLY A 48 -18.82 7.98 -15.18
C GLY A 48 -19.18 6.69 -14.43
N VAL A 49 -20.19 6.73 -13.56
CA VAL A 49 -20.68 5.54 -12.85
C VAL A 49 -21.21 4.49 -13.83
N VAL A 50 -22.00 4.89 -14.83
CA VAL A 50 -22.54 3.97 -15.82
C VAL A 50 -21.43 3.26 -16.58
N VAL A 51 -20.39 4.00 -17.00
CA VAL A 51 -19.20 3.42 -17.64
C VAL A 51 -18.51 2.42 -16.70
N ALA A 52 -18.31 2.80 -15.43
CA ALA A 52 -17.65 1.93 -14.48
C ALA A 52 -18.43 0.64 -14.21
N VAL A 53 -19.76 0.73 -14.03
CA VAL A 53 -20.66 -0.43 -13.88
C VAL A 53 -20.63 -1.30 -15.15
N ALA A 54 -20.69 -0.69 -16.33
CA ALA A 54 -20.63 -1.40 -17.61
C ALA A 54 -19.31 -2.16 -17.81
N MET A 55 -18.22 -1.75 -17.16
CA MET A 55 -16.95 -2.48 -17.16
C MET A 55 -16.87 -3.54 -16.06
N VAL A 56 -17.29 -3.20 -14.83
CA VAL A 56 -17.14 -4.06 -13.66
C VAL A 56 -18.13 -5.24 -13.67
N VAL A 57 -19.38 -5.05 -14.11
CA VAL A 57 -20.38 -6.13 -14.11
C VAL A 57 -19.98 -7.28 -15.04
N PRO A 58 -19.59 -7.06 -16.32
CA PRO A 58 -19.12 -8.14 -17.18
C PRO A 58 -17.83 -8.79 -16.65
N LEU A 59 -16.93 -8.01 -16.07
CA LEU A 59 -15.71 -8.54 -15.44
C LEU A 59 -16.06 -9.48 -14.28
N PHE A 60 -16.94 -9.04 -13.38
CA PHE A 60 -17.43 -9.85 -12.28
C PHE A 60 -18.14 -11.12 -12.77
N ALA A 61 -19.02 -11.00 -13.77
CA ALA A 61 -19.69 -12.15 -14.37
C ALA A 61 -18.69 -13.14 -14.98
N LEU A 62 -17.66 -12.66 -15.68
CA LEU A 62 -16.62 -13.51 -16.24
C LEU A 62 -15.83 -14.25 -15.15
N LEU A 63 -15.47 -13.55 -14.06
CA LEU A 63 -14.82 -14.18 -12.90
C LEU A 63 -15.74 -15.24 -12.27
N ALA A 64 -17.01 -14.91 -12.02
CA ALA A 64 -17.97 -15.84 -11.45
C ALA A 64 -18.13 -17.09 -12.33
N LEU A 65 -18.32 -16.92 -13.64
CA LEU A 65 -18.42 -18.02 -14.60
C LEU A 65 -17.15 -18.88 -14.64
N ALA A 66 -15.97 -18.29 -14.47
CA ALA A 66 -14.71 -19.04 -14.42
C ALA A 66 -14.61 -19.94 -13.17
N PHE A 67 -15.24 -19.57 -12.06
CA PHE A 67 -15.27 -20.38 -10.83
C PHE A 67 -16.33 -21.48 -10.83
N ILE A 68 -17.37 -21.41 -11.68
CA ILE A 68 -18.45 -22.41 -11.72
C ILE A 68 -17.92 -23.84 -11.93
N PRO A 69 -17.07 -24.14 -12.94
CA PRO A 69 -16.60 -25.51 -13.17
C PRO A 69 -15.77 -26.06 -12.01
N ILE A 70 -14.94 -25.20 -11.39
CA ILE A 70 -14.12 -25.57 -10.24
C ILE A 70 -15.02 -25.88 -9.04
N GLY A 71 -16.02 -25.03 -8.78
CA GLY A 71 -17.00 -25.24 -7.71
C GLY A 71 -17.83 -26.52 -7.91
N GLN A 72 -18.30 -26.78 -9.13
CA GLN A 72 -19.02 -28.02 -9.47
C GLN A 72 -18.15 -29.26 -9.27
N MET A 73 -16.87 -29.20 -9.67
CA MET A 73 -15.93 -30.31 -9.46
C MET A 73 -15.71 -30.60 -7.97
N VAL A 74 -15.51 -29.57 -7.14
CA VAL A 74 -15.37 -29.74 -5.69
C VAL A 74 -16.67 -30.29 -5.08
N GLY A 75 -17.83 -29.77 -5.50
CA GLY A 75 -19.14 -30.28 -5.05
C GLY A 75 -19.33 -31.76 -5.37
N TRP A 76 -19.05 -32.15 -6.61
CA TRP A 76 -19.12 -33.54 -7.06
C TRP A 76 -18.17 -34.47 -6.28
N LEU A 77 -16.95 -34.01 -5.98
CA LEU A 77 -15.98 -34.78 -5.18
C LEU A 77 -16.44 -34.97 -3.73
N LEU A 78 -17.07 -33.96 -3.14
CA LEU A 78 -17.60 -34.03 -1.77
C LEU A 78 -18.84 -34.93 -1.69
N GLU A 79 -19.74 -34.87 -2.68
CA GLU A 79 -20.96 -35.70 -2.72
C GLU A 79 -20.65 -37.20 -2.93
N ASN A 80 -19.63 -37.52 -3.72
CA ASN A 80 -19.26 -38.92 -4.03
C ASN A 80 -18.19 -39.50 -3.08
N ALA A 81 -17.79 -38.75 -2.04
CA ALA A 81 -16.83 -39.25 -1.07
C ALA A 81 -17.47 -40.26 -0.12
N GLU A 82 -16.84 -41.43 0.05
CA GLU A 82 -17.31 -42.46 0.99
C GLU A 82 -17.35 -41.95 2.45
N ASN A 83 -16.46 -41.03 2.80
CA ASN A 83 -16.41 -40.37 4.10
C ASN A 83 -16.42 -38.84 3.93
N GLY A 84 -17.60 -38.25 4.04
CA GLY A 84 -17.79 -36.81 3.89
C GLY A 84 -16.97 -35.96 4.89
N ILE A 85 -16.77 -36.43 6.12
CA ILE A 85 -15.98 -35.71 7.14
C ILE A 85 -14.51 -35.64 6.72
N LEU A 86 -13.96 -36.76 6.23
CA LEU A 86 -12.58 -36.81 5.76
C LEU A 86 -12.40 -35.93 4.51
N ALA A 87 -13.33 -36.02 3.55
CA ALA A 87 -13.27 -35.19 2.34
C ALA A 87 -13.33 -33.69 2.65
N TYR A 88 -14.23 -33.29 3.55
CA TYR A 88 -14.32 -31.91 4.02
C TYR A 88 -13.05 -31.46 4.76
N SER A 89 -12.50 -32.32 5.62
CA SER A 89 -11.26 -32.04 6.36
C SER A 89 -10.07 -31.83 5.42
N VAL A 90 -9.94 -32.67 4.38
CA VAL A 90 -8.91 -32.51 3.33
C VAL A 90 -9.09 -31.20 2.57
N ASN A 91 -10.33 -30.82 2.24
CA ASN A 91 -10.62 -29.55 1.58
C ASN A 91 -10.20 -28.34 2.43
N VAL A 92 -10.53 -28.35 3.73
CA VAL A 92 -10.13 -27.28 4.65
C VAL A 92 -8.62 -27.22 4.82
N LEU A 93 -7.95 -28.37 4.99
CA LEU A 93 -6.49 -28.42 5.10
C LEU A 93 -5.79 -27.94 3.81
N GLY A 94 -6.33 -28.29 2.64
CA GLY A 94 -5.83 -27.80 1.36
C GLY A 94 -5.99 -26.28 1.21
N SER A 95 -7.13 -25.73 1.62
CA SER A 95 -7.36 -24.28 1.66
C SER A 95 -6.36 -23.58 2.59
N LEU A 96 -6.16 -24.11 3.80
CA LEU A 96 -5.19 -23.57 4.75
C LEU A 96 -3.77 -23.62 4.20
N ALA A 97 -3.36 -24.73 3.58
CA ALA A 97 -2.05 -24.85 2.94
C ALA A 97 -1.87 -23.83 1.81
N GLY A 98 -2.92 -23.60 1.00
CA GLY A 98 -2.92 -22.57 -0.04
C GLY A 98 -2.75 -21.15 0.52
N ILE A 99 -3.49 -20.82 1.60
CA ILE A 99 -3.36 -19.53 2.30
C ILE A 99 -1.95 -19.37 2.86
N LEU A 100 -1.41 -20.37 3.55
CA LEU A 100 -0.06 -20.34 4.11
C LEU A 100 1.01 -20.15 3.03
N LEU A 101 0.87 -20.84 1.89
CA LEU A 101 1.78 -20.69 0.75
C LEU A 101 1.70 -19.27 0.17
N TYR A 102 0.50 -18.73 -0.03
CA TYR A 102 0.31 -17.36 -0.49
C TYR A 102 0.90 -16.34 0.49
N THR A 103 0.62 -16.47 1.79
CA THR A 103 1.18 -15.63 2.85
C THR A 103 2.71 -15.68 2.86
N LEU A 104 3.30 -16.87 2.68
CA LEU A 104 4.76 -17.02 2.59
C LEU A 104 5.32 -16.29 1.36
N LEU A 105 4.67 -16.39 0.20
CA LEU A 105 5.09 -15.66 -1.00
C LEU A 105 5.03 -14.14 -0.80
N CYS A 106 3.97 -13.61 -0.16
CA CYS A 106 3.87 -12.20 0.19
C CYS A 106 4.94 -11.78 1.19
N PHE A 107 5.20 -12.59 2.23
CA PHE A 107 6.24 -12.32 3.23
C PHE A 107 7.65 -12.32 2.63
N LEU A 108 7.87 -13.10 1.57
CA LEU A 108 9.11 -13.14 0.80
C LEU A 108 9.17 -12.09 -0.32
N TYR A 109 8.28 -11.07 -0.30
CA TYR A 109 8.25 -9.97 -1.27
C TYR A 109 8.10 -10.44 -2.73
N GLN A 110 7.46 -11.59 -2.96
CA GLN A 110 7.34 -12.15 -4.30
C GLN A 110 6.25 -11.43 -5.10
N PRO A 111 6.50 -11.07 -6.38
CA PRO A 111 5.53 -10.38 -7.21
C PRO A 111 4.37 -11.31 -7.63
N PRO A 112 3.21 -10.76 -8.04
CA PRO A 112 2.06 -11.55 -8.51
C PRO A 112 2.39 -12.55 -9.61
N ALA A 113 3.39 -12.25 -10.45
CA ALA A 113 3.85 -13.18 -11.47
C ALA A 113 4.27 -14.54 -10.88
N VAL A 114 4.96 -14.55 -9.74
CA VAL A 114 5.36 -15.78 -9.03
C VAL A 114 4.13 -16.51 -8.48
N TRP A 115 3.14 -15.78 -7.95
CA TRP A 115 1.91 -16.37 -7.44
C TRP A 115 1.13 -17.09 -8.54
N PHE A 116 0.98 -16.44 -9.71
CA PHE A 116 0.35 -17.02 -10.88
C PHE A 116 1.14 -18.19 -11.46
N LEU A 117 2.47 -18.14 -11.41
CA LEU A 117 3.32 -19.27 -11.80
C LEU A 117 3.06 -20.50 -10.94
N VAL A 118 3.05 -20.33 -9.61
CA VAL A 118 2.79 -21.42 -8.66
C VAL A 118 1.37 -21.98 -8.84
N ALA A 119 0.35 -21.10 -8.84
CA ALA A 119 -1.04 -21.52 -8.99
C ALA A 119 -1.31 -22.20 -10.34
N GLY A 120 -0.75 -21.66 -11.42
CA GLY A 120 -0.89 -22.24 -12.74
C GLY A 120 -0.17 -23.58 -12.90
N ALA A 121 1.03 -23.74 -12.30
CA ALA A 121 1.71 -25.03 -12.25
C ALA A 121 0.88 -26.08 -11.50
N MET A 122 0.32 -25.72 -10.34
CA MET A 122 -0.58 -26.59 -9.58
C MET A 122 -1.83 -26.99 -10.39
N LEU A 123 -2.42 -26.04 -11.13
CA LEU A 123 -3.58 -26.30 -11.99
C LEU A 123 -3.23 -27.27 -13.13
N VAL A 124 -2.08 -27.08 -13.79
CA VAL A 124 -1.62 -27.97 -14.86
C VAL A 124 -1.38 -29.39 -14.32
N ILE A 125 -0.78 -29.53 -13.14
CA ILE A 125 -0.57 -30.83 -12.48
C ILE A 125 -1.91 -31.50 -12.19
N LEU A 126 -2.88 -30.76 -11.66
CA LEU A 126 -4.21 -31.29 -11.33
C LEU A 126 -4.96 -31.77 -12.57
N LEU A 127 -4.92 -30.99 -13.65
CA LEU A 127 -5.65 -31.28 -14.90
C LEU A 127 -4.89 -32.22 -15.85
N TRP A 128 -3.66 -32.61 -15.52
CA TRP A 128 -2.80 -33.42 -16.39
C TRP A 128 -3.41 -34.76 -16.79
N LYS A 129 -4.19 -35.36 -15.87
CA LYS A 129 -4.85 -36.66 -16.08
C LYS A 129 -6.06 -36.58 -17.02
N ILE A 130 -6.54 -35.39 -17.35
CA ILE A 130 -7.71 -35.17 -18.22
C ILE A 130 -7.20 -34.81 -19.62
N PRO A 131 -7.23 -35.73 -20.62
CA PRO A 131 -6.56 -35.53 -21.91
C PRO A 131 -6.99 -34.28 -22.67
N THR A 132 -8.28 -33.93 -22.58
CA THR A 132 -8.88 -32.75 -23.22
C THR A 132 -8.46 -31.44 -22.55
N LEU A 133 -8.14 -31.45 -21.25
CA LEU A 133 -7.77 -30.25 -20.48
C LEU A 133 -6.26 -30.07 -20.32
N ARG A 134 -5.46 -31.11 -20.55
CA ARG A 134 -4.01 -31.06 -20.39
C ARG A 134 -3.36 -29.99 -21.28
N TRP A 135 -3.62 -30.03 -22.59
CA TRP A 135 -2.97 -29.07 -23.50
C TRP A 135 -3.60 -27.68 -23.42
N THR A 136 -4.90 -27.58 -23.13
CA THR A 136 -5.55 -26.27 -22.96
C THR A 136 -5.06 -25.57 -21.69
N SER A 137 -4.87 -26.29 -20.58
CA SER A 137 -4.30 -25.72 -19.35
C SER A 137 -2.84 -25.29 -19.53
N VAL A 138 -2.02 -26.08 -20.23
CA VAL A 138 -0.63 -25.69 -20.57
C VAL A 138 -0.59 -24.43 -21.45
N LEU A 139 -1.42 -24.37 -22.50
CA LEU A 139 -1.47 -23.20 -23.39
C LEU A 139 -2.00 -21.96 -22.66
N ALA A 140 -3.03 -22.11 -21.82
CA ALA A 140 -3.55 -21.01 -21.01
C ALA A 140 -2.50 -20.50 -20.02
N PHE A 141 -1.78 -21.41 -19.35
CA PHE A 141 -0.69 -21.06 -18.46
C PHE A 141 0.43 -20.31 -19.19
N ALA A 142 0.89 -20.84 -20.32
CA ALA A 142 1.92 -20.19 -21.13
C ALA A 142 1.50 -18.79 -21.62
N ALA A 143 0.23 -18.63 -22.02
CA ALA A 143 -0.31 -17.33 -22.40
C ALA A 143 -0.33 -16.33 -21.23
N CYS A 144 -0.73 -16.77 -20.03
CA CYS A 144 -0.69 -15.93 -18.82
C CYS A 144 0.74 -15.50 -18.47
N VAL A 145 1.71 -16.42 -18.51
CA VAL A 145 3.12 -16.11 -18.27
C VAL A 145 3.66 -15.13 -19.32
N GLY A 146 3.33 -15.35 -20.59
CA GLY A 146 3.67 -14.41 -21.67
C GLY A 146 3.12 -13.01 -21.43
N LEU A 147 1.85 -12.89 -21.05
CA LEU A 147 1.23 -11.59 -20.74
C LEU A 147 1.85 -10.90 -19.51
N LEU A 148 2.26 -11.67 -18.49
CA LEU A 148 2.93 -11.15 -17.31
C LEU A 148 4.35 -10.65 -17.61
N SER A 149 5.03 -11.26 -18.58
CA SER A 149 6.39 -10.87 -18.99
C SER A 149 6.46 -9.55 -19.79
N LEU A 150 5.30 -9.02 -20.24
CA LEU A 150 5.22 -7.73 -20.91
C LEU A 150 5.31 -6.60 -19.88
N SER A 151 6.49 -5.99 -19.77
CA SER A 151 6.72 -4.77 -18.99
C SER A 151 6.00 -3.57 -19.64
N VAL A 152 5.22 -2.83 -18.85
CA VAL A 152 4.43 -1.67 -19.32
C VAL A 152 5.12 -0.34 -19.01
N ALA A 153 6.05 -0.29 -18.06
CA ALA A 153 6.81 0.91 -17.70
C ALA A 153 8.26 0.53 -17.34
N PRO A 154 9.27 0.86 -18.18
CA PRO A 154 10.66 0.50 -17.93
C PRO A 154 11.34 1.34 -16.85
N ASP A 155 10.86 2.56 -16.57
CA ASP A 155 11.55 3.53 -15.71
C ASP A 155 11.06 3.54 -14.25
N THR A 156 10.06 2.73 -13.92
CA THR A 156 9.48 2.70 -12.57
C THR A 156 9.88 1.45 -11.81
N ALA A 157 10.43 1.63 -10.61
CA ALA A 157 10.75 0.51 -9.74
C ALA A 157 9.48 0.01 -9.05
N VAL A 158 8.97 -1.14 -9.50
CA VAL A 158 7.82 -1.81 -8.87
C VAL A 158 8.31 -2.84 -7.86
N LEU A 159 7.92 -2.66 -6.61
CA LEU A 159 8.25 -3.49 -5.48
C LEU A 159 6.97 -4.01 -4.83
N TRP A 160 7.07 -5.14 -4.12
CA TRP A 160 5.92 -5.78 -3.47
C TRP A 160 6.25 -5.98 -2.00
N SER A 161 5.59 -5.24 -1.11
CA SER A 161 5.66 -5.48 0.33
C SER A 161 4.61 -6.52 0.75
N PRO A 162 4.71 -7.08 1.98
CA PRO A 162 3.67 -7.96 2.52
C PRO A 162 2.31 -7.26 2.64
N TYR A 163 2.30 -5.92 2.61
CA TYR A 163 1.10 -5.10 2.76
C TYR A 163 0.54 -4.65 1.41
N GLN A 164 1.39 -4.26 0.45
CA GLN A 164 0.94 -3.53 -0.74
C GLN A 164 1.96 -3.53 -1.90
N LYS A 165 1.46 -3.18 -3.10
CA LYS A 165 2.30 -2.82 -4.25
C LYS A 165 2.91 -1.45 -3.97
N LEU A 166 4.22 -1.34 -4.09
CA LEU A 166 4.97 -0.08 -4.03
C LEU A 166 5.50 0.27 -5.41
N GLU A 167 5.28 1.49 -5.84
CA GLU A 167 5.80 2.01 -7.10
C GLU A 167 6.55 3.30 -6.83
N MET A 168 7.82 3.34 -7.25
CA MET A 168 8.71 4.45 -6.96
C MET A 168 9.25 5.07 -8.23
N SER A 169 9.11 6.40 -8.33
CA SER A 169 9.61 7.19 -9.44
C SER A 169 10.46 8.38 -8.95
N PRO A 170 11.63 8.63 -9.55
CA PRO A 170 12.40 9.82 -9.25
C PRO A 170 11.72 11.06 -9.85
N HIS A 171 11.69 12.16 -9.09
CA HIS A 171 11.38 13.47 -9.61
C HIS A 171 12.69 14.21 -9.90
N VAL A 172 12.91 14.54 -11.17
CA VAL A 172 14.16 15.15 -11.64
C VAL A 172 13.89 16.58 -12.08
N GLU A 173 14.56 17.54 -11.45
CA GLU A 173 14.59 18.93 -11.88
C GLU A 173 16.00 19.31 -12.33
N ALA A 174 16.12 20.01 -13.46
CA ALA A 174 17.41 20.45 -14.02
C ALA A 174 18.50 19.35 -14.15
N GLY A 175 18.11 18.07 -14.23
CA GLY A 175 19.02 16.92 -14.35
C GLY A 175 19.46 16.32 -13.01
N GLU A 176 18.98 16.83 -11.88
CA GLU A 176 19.22 16.32 -10.53
C GLU A 176 17.93 15.73 -9.94
N THR A 177 18.03 14.59 -9.24
CA THR A 177 16.88 14.00 -8.53
C THR A 177 16.63 14.78 -7.24
N VAL A 178 15.56 15.56 -7.20
CA VAL A 178 15.21 16.42 -6.06
C VAL A 178 14.26 15.75 -5.08
N SER A 179 13.50 14.75 -5.55
CA SER A 179 12.62 13.94 -4.71
C SER A 179 12.41 12.54 -5.30
N TYR A 180 11.86 11.62 -4.50
CA TYR A 180 11.26 10.39 -5.02
C TYR A 180 9.81 10.34 -4.57
N ASP A 181 8.91 10.05 -5.50
CA ASP A 181 7.52 9.76 -5.21
C ASP A 181 7.35 8.25 -4.95
N LEU A 182 6.56 7.92 -3.94
CA LEU A 182 6.15 6.57 -3.61
C LEU A 182 4.63 6.47 -3.71
N LEU A 183 4.18 5.60 -4.62
CA LEU A 183 2.80 5.22 -4.78
C LEU A 183 2.58 3.86 -4.13
N THR A 184 1.43 3.70 -3.48
CA THR A 184 0.93 2.44 -2.93
C THR A 184 -0.31 2.03 -3.72
N ASN A 185 -0.32 0.84 -4.32
CA ASN A 185 -1.45 0.35 -5.13
C ASN A 185 -1.94 1.41 -6.13
N ASP A 186 -1.02 2.01 -6.88
CA ASP A 186 -1.28 3.02 -7.92
C ASP A 186 -1.84 4.37 -7.40
N SER A 187 -1.79 4.60 -6.09
CA SER A 187 -2.22 5.84 -5.45
C SER A 187 -1.07 6.51 -4.73
N TRP A 188 -1.02 7.84 -4.78
CA TRP A 188 0.03 8.59 -4.11
C TRP A 188 0.01 8.34 -2.58
N TYR A 189 1.18 8.05 -2.02
CA TYR A 189 1.32 7.77 -0.58
C TYR A 189 2.24 8.76 0.11
N GLN A 190 3.49 8.87 -0.33
CA GLN A 190 4.45 9.82 0.22
C GLN A 190 5.47 10.21 -0.84
N HIS A 191 6.23 11.27 -0.56
CA HIS A 191 7.47 11.55 -1.27
C HIS A 191 8.61 11.69 -0.26
N VAL A 192 9.83 11.43 -0.72
CA VAL A 192 11.04 11.79 0.01
C VAL A 192 11.69 12.98 -0.66
N ILE A 193 11.95 14.04 0.12
CA ILE A 193 12.56 15.29 -0.32
C ILE A 193 13.80 15.59 0.53
N ASP A 194 14.83 16.20 -0.07
CA ASP A 194 15.99 16.69 0.68
C ASP A 194 15.66 18.05 1.33
N LEU A 195 15.56 18.08 2.65
CA LEU A 195 15.34 19.31 3.42
C LEU A 195 16.57 19.71 4.23
N SER A 196 17.76 19.22 3.85
CA SER A 196 19.01 19.65 4.45
C SER A 196 19.25 21.14 4.18
N PRO A 197 19.85 21.88 5.12
CA PRO A 197 20.12 23.31 4.93
C PRO A 197 20.93 23.62 3.67
N GLY A 198 21.85 22.73 3.29
CA GLY A 198 22.68 22.87 2.09
C GLY A 198 21.85 22.77 0.80
N PHE A 199 21.02 21.72 0.68
CA PHE A 199 20.19 21.50 -0.50
C PHE A 199 19.13 22.58 -0.69
N VAL A 200 18.49 23.00 0.40
CA VAL A 200 17.50 24.10 0.37
C VAL A 200 18.16 25.39 -0.11
N ALA A 201 19.36 25.71 0.38
CA ALA A 201 20.06 26.93 0.01
C ALA A 201 20.49 26.94 -1.47
N SER A 202 20.80 25.78 -2.06
CA SER A 202 21.13 25.66 -3.48
C SER A 202 19.90 25.62 -4.40
N HIS A 203 18.70 25.34 -3.88
CA HIS A 203 17.45 25.21 -4.64
C HIS A 203 16.35 26.21 -4.20
N PRO A 204 16.61 27.53 -4.18
CA PRO A 204 15.66 28.51 -3.63
C PRO A 204 14.34 28.59 -4.40
N ASN A 205 14.34 28.26 -5.70
CA ASN A 205 13.12 28.27 -6.52
C ASN A 205 12.18 27.11 -6.18
N TYR A 206 12.72 25.95 -5.81
CA TYR A 206 11.92 24.76 -5.47
C TYR A 206 11.19 24.93 -4.12
N PHE A 207 11.81 25.63 -3.16
CA PHE A 207 11.25 25.86 -1.83
C PHE A 207 10.64 27.26 -1.64
N ARG A 208 10.24 27.92 -2.73
CA ARG A 208 9.80 29.33 -2.70
C ARG A 208 8.47 29.52 -1.98
N ASP A 209 7.54 28.58 -2.13
CA ASP A 209 6.15 28.78 -1.74
C ASP A 209 5.91 28.56 -0.24
N VAL A 210 6.64 27.64 0.38
CA VAL A 210 6.50 27.29 1.79
C VAL A 210 7.85 27.43 2.49
N PRO A 211 8.00 28.38 3.43
CA PRO A 211 9.21 28.48 4.24
C PRO A 211 9.52 27.16 4.92
N ILE A 212 10.79 26.71 4.90
CA ILE A 212 11.18 25.41 5.46
C ILE A 212 10.79 25.26 6.94
N SER A 213 10.82 26.35 7.71
CA SER A 213 10.41 26.35 9.12
C SER A 213 8.90 26.13 9.32
N LEU A 214 8.08 26.38 8.30
CA LEU A 214 6.63 26.18 8.27
C LEU A 214 6.21 24.96 7.45
N ASN A 215 7.17 24.27 6.82
CA ASN A 215 6.91 22.99 6.17
C ASN A 215 6.35 21.99 7.18
N ALA A 216 5.41 21.14 6.75
CA ALA A 216 4.71 20.17 7.59
C ALA A 216 5.65 19.26 8.41
N TYR A 217 6.87 19.00 7.94
CA TYR A 217 7.87 18.24 8.68
C TYR A 217 8.50 19.01 9.85
N ASN A 218 8.77 20.31 9.69
CA ASN A 218 9.42 21.13 10.74
C ASN A 218 8.43 21.83 11.67
N LEU A 219 7.17 21.99 11.26
CA LEU A 219 6.13 22.68 12.04
C LEU A 219 5.96 22.13 13.48
N PRO A 220 6.01 20.81 13.75
CA PRO A 220 5.92 20.27 15.11
C PRO A 220 6.90 20.91 16.11
N TYR A 221 8.12 21.17 15.64
CA TYR A 221 9.23 21.66 16.47
C TYR A 221 9.15 23.17 16.75
N ARG A 222 8.17 23.88 16.15
CA ARG A 222 7.81 25.25 16.54
C ARG A 222 7.03 25.27 17.84
N PHE A 223 6.30 24.21 18.16
CA PHE A 223 5.53 24.06 19.39
C PHE A 223 6.37 23.42 20.51
N TYR A 224 7.36 22.59 20.16
CA TYR A 224 8.32 22.02 21.09
C TYR A 224 9.73 22.04 20.47
N PRO A 225 10.54 23.09 20.68
CA PRO A 225 11.89 23.17 20.13
C PRO A 225 12.89 22.30 20.91
N ASN A 226 13.85 21.67 20.21
CA ASN A 226 14.89 20.80 20.77
C ASN A 226 14.36 19.70 21.74
N PRO A 227 13.40 18.86 21.31
CA PRO A 227 12.83 17.82 22.18
C PRO A 227 13.86 16.74 22.52
N PRO A 228 14.07 16.38 23.80
CA PRO A 228 14.98 15.29 24.17
C PRO A 228 14.58 13.93 23.56
N SER A 229 13.29 13.56 23.64
CA SER A 229 12.77 12.29 23.13
C SER A 229 11.55 12.49 22.22
N VAL A 230 11.64 11.99 20.98
CA VAL A 230 10.57 12.08 19.98
C VAL A 230 10.08 10.69 19.57
N LEU A 231 8.77 10.48 19.55
CA LEU A 231 8.12 9.32 18.92
C LEU A 231 7.46 9.78 17.62
N ILE A 232 7.81 9.13 16.51
CA ILE A 232 7.21 9.33 15.21
C ILE A 232 6.48 8.05 14.83
N LEU A 233 5.16 8.14 14.71
CA LEU A 233 4.30 7.03 14.30
C LEU A 233 3.93 7.24 12.82
N GLY A 234 4.24 6.26 11.97
CA GLY A 234 4.12 6.39 10.52
C GLY A 234 5.33 7.09 9.93
N SER A 235 6.54 6.67 10.34
CA SER A 235 7.77 7.38 9.97
C SER A 235 8.11 7.32 8.48
N GLY A 236 7.49 6.38 7.74
CA GLY A 236 7.58 6.28 6.29
C GLY A 236 9.02 6.14 5.82
N MET A 237 9.38 6.93 4.82
CA MET A 237 10.74 6.96 4.26
C MET A 237 11.68 7.88 5.03
N GLY A 238 11.21 8.60 6.05
CA GLY A 238 12.08 9.24 7.05
C GLY A 238 12.12 10.77 7.06
N ASN A 239 11.32 11.49 6.27
CA ASN A 239 11.34 12.97 6.29
C ASN A 239 10.99 13.58 7.65
N ASP A 240 10.07 12.96 8.38
CA ASP A 240 9.73 13.32 9.76
C ASP A 240 10.89 13.04 10.74
N VAL A 241 11.59 11.92 10.54
CA VAL A 241 12.78 11.55 11.32
C VAL A 241 13.92 12.53 11.05
N ALA A 242 14.14 12.90 9.78
CA ALA A 242 15.12 13.90 9.39
C ALA A 242 14.79 15.26 10.02
N ALA A 243 13.51 15.65 10.04
CA ALA A 243 13.08 16.87 10.72
C ALA A 243 13.33 16.82 12.23
N ALA A 244 13.08 15.70 12.90
CA ALA A 244 13.42 15.54 14.31
C ALA A 244 14.91 15.80 14.57
N LEU A 245 15.77 15.17 13.78
CA LEU A 245 17.22 15.29 13.90
C LEU A 245 17.72 16.72 13.61
N ARG A 246 17.16 17.39 12.59
CA ARG A 246 17.48 18.78 12.26
C ARG A 246 17.06 19.75 13.36
N ASN A 247 15.95 19.46 14.04
CA ASN A 247 15.43 20.27 15.15
C ASN A 247 15.98 19.87 16.51
N GLY A 248 17.11 19.15 16.55
CA GLY A 248 17.88 18.93 17.76
C GLY A 248 17.45 17.74 18.61
N ALA A 249 16.60 16.84 18.11
CA ALA A 249 16.16 15.68 18.88
C ALA A 249 17.35 14.80 19.33
N GLU A 250 17.41 14.45 20.61
CA GLU A 250 18.50 13.61 21.15
C GLU A 250 18.22 12.11 20.94
N ARG A 251 16.95 11.72 21.04
CA ARG A 251 16.45 10.37 20.73
C ARG A 251 15.20 10.46 19.87
N VAL A 252 15.14 9.64 18.83
CA VAL A 252 13.97 9.48 17.96
C VAL A 252 13.59 8.01 17.86
N VAL A 253 12.36 7.66 18.20
CA VAL A 253 11.78 6.34 17.88
C VAL A 253 10.92 6.50 16.64
N ALA A 254 11.28 5.80 15.57
CA ALA A 254 10.60 5.83 14.29
C ALA A 254 9.87 4.50 14.09
N VAL A 255 8.54 4.53 14.19
CA VAL A 255 7.67 3.37 14.02
C VAL A 255 7.10 3.37 12.61
N GLU A 256 7.30 2.28 11.89
CA GLU A 256 6.79 2.05 10.54
C GLU A 256 6.31 0.61 10.42
N ILE A 257 5.11 0.39 9.88
CA ILE A 257 4.53 -0.95 9.78
C ILE A 257 5.10 -1.72 8.57
N ASP A 258 5.44 -1.02 7.48
CA ASP A 258 5.94 -1.64 6.27
C ASP A 258 7.49 -1.70 6.28
N PRO A 259 8.09 -2.90 6.46
CA PRO A 259 9.54 -3.05 6.51
C PRO A 259 10.24 -2.65 5.20
N LEU A 260 9.54 -2.70 4.06
CA LEU A 260 10.11 -2.33 2.78
C LEU A 260 10.18 -0.81 2.61
N ILE A 261 9.18 -0.07 3.08
CA ILE A 261 9.21 1.41 3.11
C ILE A 261 10.36 1.89 3.99
N LEU A 262 10.52 1.31 5.18
CA LEU A 262 11.63 1.63 6.07
C LEU A 262 12.99 1.33 5.42
N LYS A 263 13.12 0.18 4.75
CA LYS A 263 14.32 -0.19 4.00
C LYS A 263 14.62 0.80 2.87
N LEU A 264 13.60 1.23 2.13
CA LEU A 264 13.74 2.24 1.07
C LEU A 264 14.23 3.57 1.67
N GLY A 265 13.60 4.05 2.74
CA GLY A 265 14.03 5.26 3.46
C GLY A 265 15.52 5.21 3.83
N LYS A 266 16.01 4.10 4.38
CA LYS A 266 17.44 3.92 4.67
C LYS A 266 18.33 3.99 3.41
N GLN A 267 17.88 3.38 2.31
CA GLN A 267 18.67 3.29 1.08
C GLN A 267 18.70 4.58 0.27
N ILE A 268 17.60 5.33 0.20
CA ILE A 268 17.45 6.43 -0.76
C ILE A 268 17.19 7.80 -0.14
N HIS A 269 16.82 7.90 1.14
CA HIS A 269 16.60 9.21 1.75
C HIS A 269 17.90 10.02 1.74
N PHE A 270 17.83 11.24 1.20
CA PHE A 270 18.98 12.12 0.95
C PHE A 270 19.77 12.40 2.24
N GLU A 271 19.06 12.76 3.31
CA GLU A 271 19.65 13.12 4.61
C GLU A 271 20.07 11.93 5.49
N LYS A 272 19.86 10.68 5.04
CA LYS A 272 20.20 9.45 5.78
C LYS A 272 19.77 9.42 7.27
N PRO A 273 18.51 9.80 7.61
CA PRO A 273 18.10 9.94 9.01
C PRO A 273 18.19 8.61 9.78
N TYR A 274 17.85 7.50 9.12
CA TYR A 274 17.86 6.16 9.73
C TYR A 274 19.26 5.60 10.03
N ASP A 275 20.33 6.23 9.53
CA ASP A 275 21.70 5.85 9.84
C ASP A 275 22.24 6.54 11.11
N SER A 276 21.48 7.51 11.66
CA SER A 276 21.87 8.20 12.90
C SER A 276 21.76 7.29 14.12
N SER A 277 22.77 7.31 14.99
CA SER A 277 22.74 6.59 16.28
C SER A 277 21.67 7.09 17.24
N ARG A 278 21.06 8.25 16.97
CA ARG A 278 19.94 8.82 17.72
C ARG A 278 18.59 8.22 17.34
N VAL A 279 18.52 7.46 16.25
CA VAL A 279 17.27 6.90 15.72
C VAL A 279 17.16 5.41 16.03
N GLN A 280 16.08 5.06 16.72
CA GLN A 280 15.64 3.68 16.90
C GLN A 280 14.52 3.38 15.91
N GLN A 281 14.79 2.46 14.98
CA GLN A 281 13.81 1.96 14.02
C GLN A 281 12.98 0.85 14.66
N VAL A 282 11.66 0.92 14.53
CA VAL A 282 10.72 -0.10 15.03
C VAL A 282 9.78 -0.49 13.90
N VAL A 283 9.83 -1.77 13.50
CA VAL A 283 8.86 -2.34 12.55
C VAL A 283 7.68 -2.88 13.34
N ASP A 284 6.64 -2.07 13.48
CA ASP A 284 5.42 -2.40 14.22
C ASP A 284 4.26 -1.52 13.76
N ASP A 285 3.04 -1.96 14.03
CA ASP A 285 1.85 -1.13 13.91
C ASP A 285 1.89 0.00 14.95
N ALA A 286 1.47 1.21 14.57
CA ALA A 286 1.51 2.38 15.45
C ALA A 286 0.67 2.19 16.72
N ARG A 287 -0.53 1.60 16.60
CA ARG A 287 -1.41 1.36 17.74
C ARG A 287 -0.85 0.25 18.63
N SER A 288 -0.38 -0.85 18.02
CA SER A 288 0.32 -1.94 18.72
C SER A 288 1.49 -1.41 19.54
N TYR A 289 2.34 -0.58 18.94
CA TYR A 289 3.47 0.02 19.64
C TYR A 289 3.01 0.89 20.81
N VAL A 290 2.02 1.77 20.60
CA VAL A 290 1.52 2.67 21.64
C VAL A 290 0.92 1.92 22.84
N GLU A 291 0.16 0.85 22.59
CA GLU A 291 -0.48 0.06 23.65
C GLU A 291 0.53 -0.78 24.46
N ASN A 292 1.62 -1.22 23.83
CA ASN A 292 2.59 -2.12 24.45
C ASN A 292 3.85 -1.41 24.98
N SER A 293 4.12 -0.19 24.52
CA SER A 293 5.29 0.58 24.95
C SER A 293 5.14 1.08 26.39
N ARG A 294 6.26 1.10 27.10
CA ARG A 294 6.38 1.72 28.44
C ARG A 294 7.23 2.97 28.42
N ASP A 295 7.74 3.36 27.26
CA ASP A 295 8.57 4.55 27.08
C ASP A 295 7.78 5.83 27.36
N ARG A 296 8.51 6.93 27.46
CA ARG A 296 7.94 8.29 27.54
C ARG A 296 8.63 9.21 26.55
N PHE A 297 7.87 10.18 26.06
CA PHE A 297 8.29 11.08 24.99
C PHE A 297 7.87 12.52 25.28
N ASP A 298 8.75 13.46 24.96
CA ASP A 298 8.49 14.89 25.02
C ASP A 298 7.64 15.36 23.84
N LEU A 299 7.82 14.71 22.68
CA LEU A 299 7.06 15.00 21.48
C LEU A 299 6.60 13.69 20.83
N ILE A 300 5.30 13.57 20.60
CA ILE A 300 4.74 12.47 19.80
C ILE A 300 4.14 13.07 18.53
N VAL A 301 4.55 12.56 17.38
CA VAL A 301 4.10 13.00 16.05
C VAL A 301 3.39 11.84 15.35
N PHE A 302 2.10 12.01 15.08
CA PHE A 302 1.37 11.15 14.14
C PHE A 302 1.59 11.70 12.74
N SER A 303 2.41 10.99 11.98
CA SER A 303 2.90 11.42 10.67
C SER A 303 2.00 10.85 9.56
N LEU A 304 0.81 11.45 9.40
CA LEU A 304 -0.12 11.08 8.32
C LEU A 304 -0.38 9.56 8.24
N LEU A 305 -0.68 8.94 9.39
CA LEU A 305 -0.87 7.48 9.51
C LEU A 305 -2.04 6.90 8.70
N ASP A 306 -2.90 7.74 8.11
CA ASP A 306 -4.07 7.28 7.36
C ASP A 306 -3.64 6.69 6.00
N SER A 307 -4.28 5.60 5.56
CA SER A 307 -4.20 5.22 4.15
C SER A 307 -4.77 6.34 3.28
N HIS A 308 -3.97 6.87 2.36
CA HIS A 308 -4.42 7.85 1.36
C HIS A 308 -5.37 7.26 0.31
N THR A 309 -5.71 5.97 0.43
CA THR A 309 -6.68 5.27 -0.41
C THR A 309 -7.85 4.78 0.41
N THR A 310 -9.07 5.21 0.06
CA THR A 310 -10.26 4.49 0.49
C THR A 310 -10.22 3.10 -0.16
N SER A 311 -10.28 2.01 0.63
CA SER A 311 -10.39 0.65 0.04
C SER A 311 -11.61 0.52 -0.88
N SER A 312 -12.63 1.34 -0.64
CA SER A 312 -13.71 1.69 -1.56
C SER A 312 -14.51 2.86 -0.97
N HIS A 313 -15.04 3.72 -1.82
CA HIS A 313 -16.06 4.71 -1.42
C HIS A 313 -17.37 4.07 -0.91
N PHE A 314 -17.55 2.76 -1.12
CA PHE A 314 -18.62 1.93 -0.55
C PHE A 314 -18.17 1.02 0.61
N SER A 315 -16.89 1.05 1.01
CA SER A 315 -16.39 0.32 2.18
C SER A 315 -16.34 1.25 3.39
N ASN A 316 -17.09 0.89 4.44
CA ASN A 316 -16.94 1.52 5.77
C ASN A 316 -15.74 0.97 6.57
N ILE A 317 -15.02 -0.04 6.05
CA ILE A 317 -13.82 -0.57 6.67
C ILE A 317 -12.64 0.26 6.16
N ARG A 318 -12.24 1.23 6.99
CA ARG A 318 -10.96 1.95 6.89
C ARG A 318 -9.97 1.21 7.77
N ILE A 319 -8.91 0.64 7.19
CA ILE A 319 -7.94 -0.18 7.92
C ILE A 319 -7.22 0.67 8.99
N ASP A 320 -7.03 1.96 8.76
CA ASP A 320 -6.23 2.84 9.63
C ASP A 320 -7.04 3.69 10.63
N ASN A 321 -8.38 3.66 10.60
CA ASN A 321 -9.17 4.48 11.53
C ASN A 321 -9.00 4.04 13.01
N TYR A 322 -8.38 2.88 13.26
CA TYR A 322 -8.08 2.43 14.61
C TYR A 322 -7.03 3.31 15.30
N VAL A 323 -6.12 3.99 14.61
CA VAL A 323 -5.12 4.85 15.28
C VAL A 323 -5.69 6.19 15.74
N TYR A 324 -6.83 6.61 15.18
CA TYR A 324 -7.50 7.90 15.49
C TYR A 324 -8.71 7.78 16.43
N THR A 325 -8.89 6.62 17.07
CA THR A 325 -9.92 6.42 18.09
C THR A 325 -9.61 7.18 19.39
N VAL A 326 -10.65 7.49 20.18
CA VAL A 326 -10.47 8.12 21.49
C VAL A 326 -9.54 7.27 22.37
N GLU A 327 -9.69 5.95 22.33
CA GLU A 327 -8.87 4.99 23.05
C GLU A 327 -7.40 5.09 22.62
N ALA A 328 -7.13 5.13 21.31
CA ALA A 328 -5.77 5.26 20.78
C ALA A 328 -5.13 6.59 21.17
N LEU A 329 -5.86 7.70 21.10
CA LEU A 329 -5.36 9.01 21.52
C LEU A 329 -5.12 9.08 23.04
N GLN A 330 -5.99 8.45 23.84
CA GLN A 330 -5.78 8.30 25.27
C GLN A 330 -4.56 7.43 25.60
N ALA A 331 -4.32 6.36 24.84
CA ALA A 331 -3.13 5.53 24.98
C ALA A 331 -1.86 6.31 24.63
N ALA A 332 -1.86 7.03 23.50
CA ALA A 332 -0.74 7.90 23.11
C ALA A 332 -0.45 8.97 24.17
N LYS A 333 -1.50 9.58 24.75
CA LYS A 333 -1.35 10.54 25.85
C LYS A 333 -0.64 9.95 27.08
N LYS A 334 -0.83 8.67 27.38
CA LYS A 334 -0.13 8.01 28.51
C LYS A 334 1.38 7.88 28.28
N LEU A 335 1.84 7.96 27.04
CA LEU A 335 3.25 7.95 26.67
C LEU A 335 3.90 9.34 26.67
N LEU A 336 3.12 10.41 26.87
CA LEU A 336 3.68 11.76 26.98
C LEU A 336 4.32 11.99 28.35
N GLU A 337 5.43 12.71 28.35
CA GLU A 337 5.95 13.37 29.54
C GLU A 337 4.97 14.45 30.04
N PRO A 338 5.06 14.92 31.31
CA PRO A 338 4.11 15.89 31.88
C PRO A 338 3.92 17.19 31.08
N ASN A 339 4.98 17.67 30.42
CA ASN A 339 4.95 18.85 29.53
C ASN A 339 5.03 18.46 28.05
N GLY A 340 4.86 17.18 27.74
CA GLY A 340 4.98 16.66 26.40
C GLY A 340 3.86 17.17 25.49
N VAL A 341 4.20 17.34 24.22
CA VAL A 341 3.26 17.79 23.20
C VAL A 341 2.96 16.63 22.25
N PHE A 342 1.70 16.55 21.86
CA PHE A 342 1.22 15.57 20.90
C PHE A 342 0.66 16.29 19.69
N ILE A 343 1.11 15.88 18.49
CA ILE A 343 0.77 16.51 17.22
C ILE A 343 0.25 15.46 16.25
N ILE A 344 -0.93 15.73 15.70
CA ILE A 344 -1.52 15.02 14.57
C ILE A 344 -1.40 15.92 13.35
N LYS A 345 -0.83 15.38 12.27
CA LYS A 345 -0.70 16.09 11.00
C LYS A 345 -1.88 15.85 10.08
#